data_AF-A0A1G3QJM2-F1
#
_entry.id   AF-A0A1G3QJM2-F1
#
_cell.length_a   1.000
_cell.length_b   1.000
_cell.length_c   1.000
_cell.angle_alpha   90.00
_cell.angle_beta   90.00
_cell.angle_gamma   90.00
#
_symmetry.space_group_name_H-M   'P 1'
#
loop_
_entity.id
_entity.type
_entity.pdbx_description
1 polymer ?
#
loop_
_entity_poly.entity_id
_entity_poly.type
_entity_poly.pdbx_seq_one_letter_code
_entity_poly.pdbx_strand_id
1 'polypeptide(L)'
;MSGKEKRINRAYIREGDEVYLSNSIFSERCCDELKEMDKHEIIVKISEILGPNPSNLRLAEEIFEEMKFEIARYVIHHEYCRNNSIRSQLLLWLDSKINPDNAEKLSCFIQRYLR
;
A
#
# COMPACT_ATOMS: atom_id res chain seq x y z
N MET A 1 -27.93 30.62 4.97
CA MET A 1 -26.97 29.55 5.27
C MET A 1 -27.61 28.23 4.89
N SER A 2 -27.10 27.55 3.86
CA SER A 2 -27.48 26.16 3.58
C SER A 2 -26.29 25.47 2.93
N GLY A 3 -25.92 24.33 3.50
CA GLY A 3 -24.62 23.68 3.37
C GLY A 3 -24.30 23.24 1.95
N LYS A 4 -23.07 23.53 1.51
CA LYS A 4 -22.47 22.92 0.33
C LYS A 4 -22.30 21.43 0.59
N GLU A 5 -23.13 20.60 -0.01
CA GLU A 5 -22.83 19.18 -0.16
C GLU A 5 -21.49 19.04 -0.88
N LYS A 6 -20.48 18.50 -0.18
CA LYS A 6 -19.23 18.06 -0.80
C LYS A 6 -19.57 16.89 -1.72
N ARG A 7 -19.76 17.19 -3.01
CA ARG A 7 -19.77 16.19 -4.07
C ARG A 7 -18.42 15.46 -4.04
N ILE A 8 -18.40 14.26 -3.47
CA ILE A 8 -17.28 13.34 -3.61
C ILE A 8 -17.28 12.89 -5.06
N ASN A 9 -16.33 13.41 -5.85
CA ASN A 9 -16.11 12.99 -7.22
C ASN A 9 -15.77 11.48 -7.20
N ARG A 10 -16.69 10.66 -7.69
CA ARG A 10 -16.40 9.26 -8.00
C ARG A 10 -15.42 9.25 -9.17
N ALA A 11 -14.22 8.72 -8.95
CA ALA A 11 -13.22 8.60 -9.98
C ALA A 11 -13.68 7.58 -11.05
N TYR A 12 -13.86 8.06 -12.27
CA TYR A 12 -14.01 7.24 -13.47
C TYR A 12 -12.65 6.60 -13.77
N ILE A 13 -12.60 5.27 -13.84
CA ILE A 13 -11.38 4.52 -14.15
C ILE A 13 -11.30 4.41 -15.68
N ARG A 14 -10.36 5.14 -16.29
CA ARG A 14 -10.02 4.98 -17.71
C ARG A 14 -9.04 3.81 -17.85
N GLU A 15 -9.34 2.85 -18.72
CA GLU A 15 -8.58 1.60 -18.96
C GLU A 15 -7.14 1.77 -19.52
N GLY A 16 -6.52 2.96 -19.44
CA GLY A 16 -5.24 3.25 -20.10
C GLY A 16 -4.10 3.71 -19.18
N ASP A 17 -4.36 3.90 -17.89
CA ASP A 17 -3.38 4.45 -16.97
C ASP A 17 -2.79 3.32 -16.12
N GLU A 18 -1.89 2.50 -16.67
CA GLU A 18 -0.95 1.67 -15.92
C GLU A 18 0.43 2.31 -16.05
N VAL A 19 0.89 3.00 -15.00
CA VAL A 19 2.25 3.52 -14.90
C VAL A 19 2.98 2.56 -13.99
N TYR A 20 3.79 1.71 -14.60
CA TYR A 20 4.77 0.91 -13.89
C TYR A 20 5.80 1.90 -13.35
N LEU A 21 5.84 2.08 -12.02
CA LEU A 21 6.90 2.86 -11.38
C LEU A 21 8.29 2.26 -11.66
N SER A 22 8.32 0.99 -12.04
CA SER A 22 9.48 0.27 -12.54
C SER A 22 9.26 -0.20 -13.98
N ASN A 23 9.44 0.69 -14.95
CA ASN A 23 10.02 0.25 -16.24
C ASN A 23 11.49 -0.06 -15.99
N SER A 24 11.73 -1.13 -15.24
CA SER A 24 13.07 -1.51 -14.83
C SER A 24 13.82 -1.99 -16.06
N ILE A 25 14.94 -1.33 -16.38
CA ILE A 25 15.95 -1.88 -17.30
C ILE A 25 16.58 -3.16 -16.75
N PHE A 26 16.32 -3.47 -15.47
CA PHE A 26 16.84 -4.63 -14.79
C PHE A 26 15.91 -5.83 -14.98
N SER A 27 16.52 -7.00 -15.09
CA SER A 27 15.79 -8.28 -15.13
C SER A 27 14.95 -8.49 -13.86
N GLU A 28 13.92 -9.32 -13.94
CA GLU A 28 13.05 -9.68 -12.81
C GLU A 28 13.84 -10.06 -11.54
N ARG A 29 14.94 -10.82 -11.70
CA ARG A 29 15.83 -11.19 -10.59
C ARG A 29 16.45 -9.99 -9.88
N CYS A 30 16.86 -8.97 -10.63
CA CYS A 30 17.43 -7.76 -10.05
C CYS A 30 16.37 -6.93 -9.31
N CYS A 31 15.12 -6.94 -9.80
CA CYS A 31 14.02 -6.30 -9.09
C CYS A 31 13.73 -6.99 -7.75
N ASP A 32 13.80 -8.31 -7.71
CA ASP A 32 13.66 -9.09 -6.48
C ASP A 32 14.82 -8.81 -5.50
N GLU A 33 16.06 -8.76 -5.99
CA GLU A 33 17.23 -8.40 -5.18
C GLU A 33 17.07 -6.99 -4.58
N LEU A 34 16.69 -5.99 -5.38
CA LEU A 34 16.47 -4.62 -4.89
C LEU A 34 15.37 -4.58 -3.82
N LYS A 35 14.27 -5.31 -4.03
CA LYS A 35 13.18 -5.40 -3.05
C LYS A 35 13.66 -5.99 -1.72
N GLU A 36 14.44 -7.08 -1.75
CA GLU A 36 14.94 -7.70 -0.52
C GLU A 36 16.01 -6.83 0.16
N MET A 37 16.82 -6.09 -0.60
CA MET A 37 17.75 -5.10 -0.07
C MET A 37 17.01 -3.97 0.67
N ASP A 38 16.03 -3.34 0.03
CA ASP A 38 15.23 -2.26 0.64
C ASP A 38 14.50 -2.76 1.90
N LYS A 39 13.93 -3.97 1.84
CA LYS A 39 13.32 -4.62 3.00
C LYS A 39 14.33 -4.77 4.14
N HIS A 40 15.54 -5.26 3.85
CA HIS A 40 16.58 -5.46 4.84
C HIS A 40 17.02 -4.14 5.49
N GLU A 41 17.19 -3.07 4.71
CA GLU A 41 17.54 -1.75 5.25
C GLU A 41 16.51 -1.24 6.27
N ILE A 42 15.22 -1.45 6.02
CA ILE A 42 14.15 -1.07 6.94
C ILE A 42 14.22 -1.90 8.23
N ILE A 43 14.40 -3.22 8.11
CA ILE A 43 14.51 -4.12 9.27
C ILE A 43 15.70 -3.74 10.14
N VAL A 44 16.86 -3.45 9.54
CA VAL A 44 18.06 -3.01 10.27
C VAL A 44 17.76 -1.74 11.06
N LYS A 45 17.12 -0.74 10.44
CA LYS A 45 16.73 0.49 11.14
C LYS A 45 15.78 0.24 12.31
N ILE A 46 14.81 -0.66 12.16
CA ILE A 46 13.92 -1.04 13.28
C ILE A 46 14.73 -1.71 14.39
N SER A 47 15.64 -2.62 14.03
CA SER A 47 16.51 -3.32 14.99
C SER A 47 17.43 -2.35 15.76
N GLU A 48 17.99 -1.35 15.08
CA GLU A 48 18.80 -0.28 15.70
C GLU A 48 18.01 0.50 16.76
N ILE A 49 16.72 0.78 16.50
CA ILE A 49 15.82 1.44 17.46
C ILE A 49 15.55 0.55 18.67
N LEU A 50 15.39 -0.76 18.47
CA LEU A 50 15.13 -1.73 19.54
C LEU A 50 16.37 -1.99 20.42
N GLY A 51 17.57 -1.73 19.91
CA GLY A 51 18.84 -1.86 20.62
C GLY A 51 19.61 -3.16 20.33
N PRO A 52 20.78 -3.37 20.96
CA PRO A 52 21.80 -4.31 20.49
C PRO A 52 21.58 -5.79 20.85
N ASN A 53 20.34 -6.26 20.95
CA ASN A 53 20.05 -7.67 21.24
C ASN A 53 19.84 -8.45 19.93
N PRO A 54 20.55 -9.58 19.69
CA PRO A 54 20.33 -10.43 18.51
C PRO A 54 18.88 -10.90 18.32
N SER A 55 18.10 -11.05 19.39
CA SER A 55 16.67 -11.40 19.26
C SER A 55 15.83 -10.29 18.64
N ASN A 56 16.33 -9.05 18.64
CA ASN A 56 15.62 -7.90 18.08
C ASN A 56 15.53 -7.94 16.56
N LEU A 57 16.43 -8.66 15.86
CA LEU A 57 16.34 -8.79 14.41
C LEU A 57 15.03 -9.48 14.00
N ARG A 58 14.70 -10.58 14.68
CA ARG A 58 13.43 -11.29 14.47
C ARG A 58 12.24 -10.40 14.81
N LEU A 59 12.31 -9.69 15.94
CA LEU A 59 11.23 -8.78 16.34
C LEU A 59 11.06 -7.64 15.31
N ALA A 60 12.16 -7.13 14.75
CA ALA A 60 12.14 -6.10 13.71
C ALA A 60 11.49 -6.60 12.42
N GLU A 61 11.71 -7.86 12.04
CA GLU A 61 11.01 -8.51 10.92
C GLU A 61 9.50 -8.62 11.18
N GLU A 62 9.10 -9.05 12.39
CA GLU A 62 7.69 -9.15 12.79
C GLU A 62 7.01 -7.77 12.75
N ILE A 63 7.66 -6.73 13.30
CA ILE A 63 7.17 -5.35 13.25
C ILE A 63 7.03 -4.86 11.80
N PHE A 64 8.03 -5.11 10.94
CA PHE A 64 7.96 -4.70 9.54
C PHE A 64 6.76 -5.33 8.83
N GLU A 65 6.55 -6.64 9.00
CA GLU A 65 5.46 -7.37 8.35
C GLU A 65 4.08 -6.90 8.82
N GLU A 66 3.92 -6.60 10.11
CA GLU A 66 2.67 -6.08 10.67
C GLU A 66 2.39 -4.63 10.27
N MET A 67 3.43 -3.77 10.17
CA MET A 67 3.23 -2.33 10.00
C MET A 67 3.28 -1.84 8.55
N LYS A 68 3.93 -2.55 7.62
CA LYS A 68 4.24 -2.03 6.28
C LYS A 68 3.01 -1.51 5.51
N PHE A 69 1.87 -2.19 5.60
CA PHE A 69 0.65 -1.77 4.91
C PHE A 69 -0.07 -0.63 5.64
N GLU A 70 -0.02 -0.60 6.97
CA GLU A 70 -0.58 0.48 7.77
C GLU A 70 0.17 1.80 7.54
N ILE A 71 1.50 1.74 7.51
CA ILE A 71 2.36 2.87 7.15
C ILE A 71 2.06 3.33 5.72
N ALA A 72 2.00 2.41 4.76
CA ALA A 72 1.70 2.74 3.37
C ALA A 72 0.33 3.45 3.24
N ARG A 73 -0.71 2.93 3.91
CA ARG A 73 -2.04 3.55 3.95
C ARG A 73 -1.98 4.96 4.55
N TYR A 74 -1.28 5.12 5.68
CA TYR A 74 -1.15 6.42 6.34
C TYR A 74 -0.48 7.46 5.42
N VAL A 75 0.69 7.12 4.86
CA VAL A 75 1.44 8.01 3.96
C VAL A 75 0.60 8.37 2.74
N ILE A 76 -0.03 7.38 2.11
CA ILE A 76 -0.82 7.61 0.91
C ILE A 76 -2.05 8.47 1.22
N HIS A 77 -2.83 8.16 2.26
CA HIS A 77 -4.07 8.89 2.56
C HIS A 77 -3.85 10.28 3.15
N HIS A 78 -2.83 10.45 3.99
CA HIS A 78 -2.70 11.65 4.80
C HIS A 78 -1.55 12.57 4.36
N GLU A 79 -0.47 12.00 3.81
CA GLU A 79 0.69 12.78 3.39
C GLU A 79 0.70 13.04 1.88
N TYR A 80 0.37 12.03 1.06
CA TYR A 80 0.39 12.14 -0.41
C TYR A 80 -0.93 12.65 -1.01
N CYS A 81 -2.08 12.12 -0.57
CA CYS A 81 -3.40 12.39 -1.16
C CYS A 81 -3.85 13.85 -1.04
N ARG A 82 -3.29 14.63 -0.10
CA ARG A 82 -3.77 15.99 0.19
C ARG A 82 -3.87 16.89 -1.05
N ASN A 83 -2.99 16.69 -2.04
CA ASN A 83 -2.97 17.48 -3.28
C ASN A 83 -2.91 16.65 -4.57
N ASN A 84 -2.82 15.32 -4.48
CA ASN A 84 -2.62 14.44 -5.64
C ASN A 84 -3.73 13.39 -5.74
N SER A 85 -4.30 13.20 -6.93
CA SER A 85 -5.23 12.09 -7.18
C SER A 85 -4.47 10.77 -7.15
N ILE A 86 -4.87 9.86 -6.26
CA ILE A 86 -4.34 8.50 -6.22
C ILE A 86 -5.24 7.59 -7.04
N ARG A 87 -4.63 6.61 -7.70
CA ARG A 87 -5.36 5.59 -8.46
C ARG A 87 -6.18 4.73 -7.51
N SER A 88 -7.47 4.60 -7.81
CA SER A 88 -8.42 3.76 -7.07
C SER A 88 -7.95 2.31 -6.93
N GLN A 89 -7.25 1.77 -7.94
CA GLN A 89 -6.69 0.42 -7.90
C GLN A 89 -5.63 0.24 -6.81
N LEU A 90 -4.77 1.24 -6.58
CA LEU A 90 -3.75 1.20 -5.52
C LEU A 90 -4.41 1.20 -4.14
N LEU A 91 -5.44 2.04 -3.97
CA LEU A 91 -6.20 2.11 -2.72
C LEU A 91 -6.93 0.79 -2.43
N LEU A 92 -7.59 0.22 -3.43
CA LEU A 92 -8.26 -1.07 -3.31
C LEU A 92 -7.27 -2.21 -3.02
N TRP A 93 -6.10 -2.19 -3.65
CA TRP A 93 -5.05 -3.17 -3.38
C TRP A 93 -4.55 -3.05 -1.93
N LEU A 94 -4.29 -1.84 -1.43
CA LEU A 94 -3.87 -1.60 -0.04
C LEU A 94 -4.95 -2.05 0.95
N ASP A 95 -6.21 -1.66 0.72
CA ASP A 95 -7.33 -2.07 1.56
C ASP A 95 -7.49 -3.60 1.59
N SER A 96 -7.22 -4.28 0.47
CA SER A 96 -7.26 -5.76 0.41
C SER A 96 -6.18 -6.44 1.24
N LYS A 97 -5.03 -5.77 1.43
CA LYS A 97 -3.92 -6.29 2.25
C LYS A 97 -4.13 -6.06 3.74
N ILE A 98 -4.88 -5.02 4.10
CA ILE A 98 -5.18 -4.64 5.49
C ILE A 98 -6.45 -5.34 5.99
N ASN A 99 -7.49 -5.43 5.16
CA ASN A 99 -8.78 -6.04 5.50
C ASN A 99 -9.22 -7.04 4.41
N PRO A 100 -8.61 -8.24 4.36
CA PRO A 100 -8.90 -9.24 3.32
C PRO A 100 -10.39 -9.63 3.28
N ASP A 101 -11.04 -9.78 4.44
CA ASP A 101 -12.46 -10.15 4.54
C ASP A 101 -13.41 -9.11 3.92
N ASN A 102 -13.05 -7.82 3.99
CA ASN A 102 -13.86 -6.76 3.40
C ASN A 102 -13.66 -6.67 1.89
N ALA A 103 -12.46 -6.98 1.40
CA ALA A 103 -12.20 -7.08 -0.02
C ALA A 103 -12.97 -8.25 -0.66
N GLU A 104 -13.08 -9.38 0.03
CA GLU A 104 -13.90 -10.52 -0.43
C GLU A 104 -15.39 -10.14 -0.51
N LYS A 105 -15.92 -9.49 0.52
CA LYS A 105 -17.32 -9.00 0.52
C LYS A 105 -17.60 -8.02 -0.63
N LEU A 106 -16.67 -7.11 -0.90
CA LEU A 106 -16.80 -6.16 -2.00
C LEU A 106 -16.75 -6.86 -3.36
N SER A 107 -15.85 -7.83 -3.54
CA SER A 107 -15.76 -8.64 -4.76
C SER A 107 -17.06 -9.41 -5.01
N CYS A 108 -17.60 -10.07 -3.98
CA CYS A 108 -18.88 -10.76 -4.03
C CYS A 108 -20.04 -9.81 -4.37
N PHE A 109 -20.05 -8.59 -3.81
CA PHE A 109 -21.06 -7.59 -4.11
C PHE A 109 -21.01 -7.14 -5.59
N ILE A 110 -19.82 -6.82 -6.10
CA ILE A 110 -19.64 -6.40 -7.50
C ILE A 110 -20.10 -7.50 -8.45
N GLN A 111 -19.71 -8.75 -8.21
CA GLN A 111 -20.13 -9.88 -9.05
C GLN A 111 -21.64 -10.11 -9.03
N ARG A 112 -22.30 -9.85 -7.90
CA ARG A 112 -23.73 -10.15 -7.73
C ARG A 112 -24.66 -9.06 -8.26
N TYR A 113 -24.19 -7.82 -8.32
CA TYR A 113 -25.06 -6.66 -8.59
C TYR A 113 -24.60 -5.77 -9.75
N LEU A 114 -23.35 -5.88 -10.20
CA LEU A 114 -22.75 -4.99 -11.19
C LEU A 114 -22.13 -5.73 -12.40
N ARG A 115 -22.23 -7.06 -12.44
CA ARG A 115 -21.94 -7.90 -13.61
C ARG A 115 -23.22 -8.49 -14.17
#